data_AF-A0A3E0Q0I7-F1
#
_entry.id   AF-A0A3E0Q0I7-F1
#
_cell.length_a   1.000
_cell.length_b   1.000
_cell.length_c   1.000
_cell.angle_alpha   90.00
_cell.angle_beta   90.00
_cell.angle_gamma   90.00
#
_symmetry.space_group_name_H-M   'P 1'
#
loop_
_entity.id
_entity.type
_entity.pdbx_description
1 polymer ?
#
loop_
_entity_poly.entity_id
_entity_poly.type
_entity_poly.pdbx_seq_one_letter_code
_entity_poly.pdbx_strand_id
1 'polypeptide(L)'
;MLVRVTAPDRHPFQLRRGEEGVSVFDTDGVAPELTTAEILAAFRPGSGYVELTREDVEAVGLEVVAVPGGTTLPERLQIAHREIRPPTDMSRSQFKALLRNLI
;
A
#
# COMPACT_ATOMS: atom_id res chain seq x y z
N MET A 1 -1.77 -3.26 -10.86
CA MET A 1 -1.40 -4.10 -9.70
C MET A 1 -0.99 -3.20 -8.52
N LEU A 2 -1.27 -3.58 -7.28
CA LEU A 2 -0.83 -2.86 -6.08
C LEU A 2 0.35 -3.57 -5.42
N VAL A 3 1.35 -2.81 -5.02
CA VAL A 3 2.55 -3.32 -4.34
C VAL A 3 2.69 -2.70 -2.96
N ARG A 4 2.70 -3.53 -1.92
CA ARG A 4 3.03 -3.13 -0.55
C ARG A 4 4.48 -3.47 -0.25
N VAL A 5 5.31 -2.46 0.03
CA VAL A 5 6.66 -2.69 0.55
C VAL A 5 6.60 -3.08 2.02
N THR A 6 7.27 -4.18 2.37
CA THR A 6 7.25 -4.76 3.73
C THR A 6 8.64 -4.69 4.37
N ALA A 7 8.64 -4.69 5.70
CA ALA A 7 9.85 -4.92 6.48
C ALA A 7 9.92 -6.41 6.87
N PRO A 8 11.12 -6.97 7.04
CA PRO A 8 11.26 -8.30 7.62
C PRO A 8 10.53 -8.37 8.97
N ASP A 9 9.92 -9.53 9.25
CA ASP A 9 9.27 -9.87 10.51
C ASP A 9 8.00 -9.09 10.88
N ARG A 10 7.30 -8.50 9.89
CA ARG A 10 6.02 -7.81 10.13
C ARG A 10 4.94 -8.27 9.16
N HIS A 11 3.71 -8.32 9.66
CA HIS A 11 2.55 -8.55 8.81
C HIS A 11 2.44 -7.42 7.76
N PRO A 12 2.31 -7.73 6.47
CA PRO A 12 2.38 -6.74 5.38
C PRO A 12 1.43 -5.54 5.53
N PHE A 13 0.22 -5.82 6.00
CA PHE A 13 -0.88 -4.85 6.16
C PHE A 13 -1.06 -4.35 7.59
N GLN A 14 -0.06 -4.48 8.45
CA GLN A 14 -0.13 -3.93 9.80
C GLN A 14 0.02 -2.40 9.79
N LEU A 15 -0.99 -1.69 10.31
CA LEU A 15 -0.90 -0.25 10.55
C LEU A 15 0.17 0.06 11.62
N ARG A 16 1.07 1.00 11.31
CA ARG A 16 2.01 1.58 12.26
C ARG A 16 1.31 2.61 13.14
N ARG A 17 1.98 3.00 14.23
CA ARG A 17 1.48 4.04 15.13
C ARG A 17 1.35 5.36 14.37
N GLY A 18 0.16 5.94 14.37
CA GLY A 18 -0.15 7.19 13.66
C GLY A 18 -0.60 7.00 12.20
N GLU A 19 -0.54 5.77 11.64
CA GLU A 19 -1.05 5.53 10.29
C GLU A 19 -2.58 5.44 10.28
N GLU A 20 -3.16 6.13 9.29
CA GLU A 20 -4.59 6.11 8.97
C GLU A 20 -4.94 5.09 7.88
N GLY A 21 -3.96 4.69 7.06
CA GLY A 21 -4.09 3.71 5.99
C GLY A 21 -2.80 2.92 5.75
N VAL A 22 -2.87 1.92 4.88
CA VAL A 22 -1.69 1.13 4.48
C VAL A 22 -1.16 1.65 3.15
N SER A 23 0.07 2.17 3.16
CA SER A 23 0.74 2.69 1.97
C SER A 23 1.06 1.57 0.96
N VAL A 24 0.63 1.74 -0.29
CA VAL A 24 0.87 0.85 -1.43
C VAL A 24 1.22 1.66 -2.67
N PHE A 25 1.78 1.01 -3.69
CA PHE A 25 2.10 1.61 -4.98
C PHE A 25 1.25 0.97 -6.08
N ASP A 26 0.51 1.80 -6.80
CA ASP A 26 -0.27 1.40 -7.97
C ASP A 26 0.62 1.40 -9.20
N THR A 27 1.11 0.21 -9.56
CA THR A 27 2.10 0.03 -10.63
C THR A 27 1.58 0.42 -12.01
N ASP A 28 0.27 0.27 -12.22
CA ASP A 28 -0.41 0.59 -13.49
C ASP A 28 -0.81 2.07 -13.53
N GLY A 29 -0.75 2.76 -12.38
CA GLY A 29 -1.13 4.17 -12.24
C GLY A 29 -0.12 5.16 -12.83
N VAL A 30 0.96 4.70 -13.44
CA VAL A 30 2.04 5.50 -14.03
C VAL A 30 2.50 4.87 -15.34
N ALA A 31 2.88 5.69 -16.33
CA ALA A 31 3.41 5.25 -17.62
C ALA A 31 4.91 5.59 -17.76
N PRO A 32 5.79 4.67 -18.22
CA PRO A 32 5.55 3.22 -18.29
C PRO A 32 5.20 2.65 -16.91
N GLU A 33 4.62 1.45 -16.87
CA GLU A 33 4.28 0.77 -15.61
C GLU A 33 5.50 0.66 -14.69
N LEU A 34 5.28 0.80 -13.39
CA LEU A 34 6.35 0.62 -12.41
C LEU A 34 6.62 -0.86 -12.19
N THR A 35 7.90 -1.22 -12.22
CA THR A 35 8.34 -2.55 -11.81
C THR A 35 8.54 -2.61 -10.30
N THR A 36 8.34 -3.80 -9.73
CA THR A 36 8.64 -4.04 -8.31
C THR A 36 10.11 -3.76 -7.97
N ALA A 37 11.04 -3.99 -8.91
CA ALA A 37 12.46 -3.67 -8.74
C ALA A 37 12.70 -2.16 -8.58
N GLU A 38 12.05 -1.31 -9.39
CA GLU A 38 12.12 0.15 -9.24
C GLU A 38 11.55 0.61 -7.89
N ILE A 39 10.44 0.01 -7.46
CA ILE A 39 9.86 0.31 -6.16
C ILE A 39 10.88 0.00 -5.06
N LEU A 40 11.39 -1.23 -5.00
CA LEU A 40 12.31 -1.67 -3.94
C LEU A 40 13.63 -0.90 -3.92
N ALA A 41 14.11 -0.41 -5.07
CA ALA A 41 15.32 0.41 -5.15
C ALA A 41 15.22 1.73 -4.36
N ALA A 42 14.00 2.23 -4.12
CA ALA A 42 13.77 3.42 -3.29
C ALA A 42 13.68 3.12 -1.79
N PHE A 43 13.71 1.85 -1.39
CA PHE A 43 13.61 1.41 0.01
C PHE A 43 14.92 0.81 0.51
N ARG A 44 14.95 0.51 1.81
CA ARG A 44 16.16 -0.02 2.46
C ARG A 44 16.49 -1.41 1.90
N PRO A 45 17.77 -1.76 1.75
CA PRO A 45 18.17 -3.12 1.40
C PRO A 45 17.55 -4.14 2.35
N GLY A 46 17.05 -5.26 1.80
CA GLY A 46 16.34 -6.29 2.55
C GLY A 46 14.84 -6.02 2.76
N SER A 47 14.30 -4.92 2.21
CA SER A 47 12.84 -4.76 2.10
C SER A 47 12.22 -5.86 1.23
N GLY A 48 11.10 -6.40 1.69
CA GLY A 48 10.27 -7.31 0.91
C GLY A 48 9.13 -6.55 0.23
N TYR A 49 8.31 -7.29 -0.50
CA TYR A 49 7.06 -6.77 -1.04
C TYR A 49 5.98 -7.85 -1.02
N VAL A 50 4.75 -7.37 -1.15
CA VAL A 50 3.56 -8.17 -1.34
C VAL A 50 2.74 -7.52 -2.45
N GLU A 51 2.17 -8.34 -3.31
CA GLU A 51 1.31 -7.90 -4.40
C GLU A 51 -0.14 -8.24 -4.09
N LEU A 52 -1.04 -7.35 -4.48
CA LEU A 52 -2.48 -7.54 -4.44
C LEU A 52 -3.15 -6.69 -5.51
N THR A 53 -4.37 -7.03 -5.87
CA THR A 53 -5.15 -6.26 -6.83
C THR A 53 -6.03 -5.22 -6.14
N ARG A 54 -6.53 -4.24 -6.90
CA ARG A 54 -7.52 -3.30 -6.38
C ARG A 54 -8.82 -4.05 -6.03
N GLU A 55 -9.17 -5.03 -6.84
CA GLU A 55 -10.31 -5.91 -6.67
C GLU A 55 -10.24 -6.68 -5.35
N ASP A 56 -9.06 -7.19 -4.97
CA ASP A 56 -8.88 -7.88 -3.66
C ASP A 56 -9.15 -6.95 -2.47
N VAL A 57 -8.74 -5.68 -2.59
CA VAL A 57 -8.96 -4.65 -1.55
C VAL A 57 -10.45 -4.29 -1.46
N GLU A 58 -11.08 -4.06 -2.61
CA GLU A 58 -12.49 -3.68 -2.69
C GLU A 58 -13.42 -4.84 -2.28
N ALA A 59 -13.04 -6.09 -2.55
CA ALA A 59 -13.79 -7.29 -2.18
C ALA A 59 -13.93 -7.46 -0.65
N VAL A 60 -12.97 -6.93 0.13
CA VAL A 60 -13.05 -6.92 1.61
C VAL A 60 -13.67 -5.63 2.16
N GLY A 61 -14.20 -4.75 1.30
CA GLY A 61 -14.87 -3.51 1.69
C GLY A 61 -13.92 -2.38 2.10
N LEU A 62 -12.69 -2.40 1.60
CA LEU A 62 -11.70 -1.33 1.78
C LEU A 62 -11.54 -0.52 0.49
N GLU A 63 -10.96 0.67 0.61
CA GLU A 63 -10.81 1.61 -0.49
C GLU A 63 -9.34 1.87 -0.80
N VAL A 64 -9.00 2.03 -2.10
CA VAL A 64 -7.66 2.44 -2.54
C VAL A 64 -7.70 3.91 -2.95
N VAL A 65 -7.12 4.76 -2.12
CA VAL A 65 -7.20 6.22 -2.24
C VAL A 65 -5.86 6.79 -2.70
N ALA A 66 -5.90 7.73 -3.64
CA ALA A 66 -4.72 8.50 -4.03
C ALA A 66 -4.33 9.47 -2.92
N VAL A 67 -3.06 9.40 -2.49
CA VAL A 67 -2.49 10.29 -1.48
C VAL A 67 -1.16 10.86 -1.99
N PRO A 68 -0.74 12.05 -1.55
CA PRO A 68 0.57 12.57 -1.89
C PRO A 68 1.68 11.58 -1.51
N GLY A 69 2.59 11.33 -2.45
CA GLY A 69 3.84 10.62 -2.18
C GLY A 69 4.70 11.34 -1.16
N GLY A 70 5.50 10.59 -0.40
CA GLY A 70 6.56 11.20 0.40
C GLY A 70 7.56 11.92 -0.51
N THR A 71 7.91 13.16 -0.19
CA THR A 71 8.79 14.01 -1.02
C THR A 71 10.21 13.46 -1.19
N THR A 72 10.60 12.48 -0.36
CA THR A 72 11.89 11.79 -0.45
C THR A 72 11.90 10.62 -1.43
N LEU A 73 10.74 10.25 -2.00
CA LEU A 73 10.64 9.19 -3.00
C LEU A 73 10.89 9.77 -4.41
N PRO A 74 11.34 8.96 -5.38
CA PRO A 74 11.32 9.34 -6.79
C PRO A 74 9.92 9.76 -7.24
N GLU A 75 9.84 10.76 -8.13
CA GLU A 75 8.56 11.34 -8.59
C GLU A 75 7.56 10.29 -9.08
N ARG A 76 8.03 9.29 -9.84
CA ARG A 76 7.18 8.19 -10.32
C ARG A 76 6.53 7.42 -9.17
N LEU A 77 7.27 7.13 -8.10
CA LEU A 77 6.72 6.50 -6.90
C LEU A 77 5.79 7.44 -6.13
N GLN A 78 6.03 8.75 -6.17
CA GLN A 78 5.12 9.71 -5.57
C GLN A 78 3.77 9.72 -6.27
N ILE A 79 3.76 9.69 -7.61
CA ILE A 79 2.54 9.65 -8.43
C ILE A 79 1.79 8.33 -8.24
N ALA A 80 2.51 7.22 -8.16
CA ALA A 80 1.94 5.88 -7.93
C ALA A 80 1.45 5.64 -6.50
N HIS A 81 1.77 6.52 -5.55
CA HIS A 81 1.46 6.30 -4.14
C HIS A 81 -0.05 6.30 -3.88
N ARG A 82 -0.54 5.26 -3.22
CA ARG A 82 -1.91 5.10 -2.74
C ARG A 82 -1.91 4.64 -1.29
N GLU A 83 -3.06 4.78 -0.64
CA GLU A 83 -3.32 4.14 0.64
C GLU A 83 -4.56 3.27 0.57
N ILE A 84 -4.47 2.09 1.16
CA ILE A 84 -5.64 1.29 1.53
C ILE A 84 -6.23 1.92 2.79
N ARG A 85 -7.48 2.39 2.71
CA ARG A 85 -8.19 3.08 3.78
C ARG A 85 -9.55 2.42 4.07
N PRO A 86 -10.08 2.60 5.29
CA PRO A 86 -11.46 2.22 5.58
C PRO A 86 -12.43 3.25 5.00
N PRO A 87 -13.65 2.84 4.61
CA PRO A 87 -14.73 3.77 4.30
C PRO A 87 -15.12 4.59 5.54
N THR A 88 -15.77 5.74 5.34
CA THR A 88 -16.04 6.77 6.38
C THR A 88 -16.70 6.24 7.65
N ASP A 89 -17.58 5.23 7.55
CA ASP A 89 -18.36 4.72 8.67
C ASP A 89 -17.75 3.48 9.35
N MET A 90 -16.54 3.07 8.95
CA MET A 90 -15.89 1.88 9.51
C MET A 90 -14.98 2.24 10.69
N SER A 91 -15.17 1.53 11.81
CA SER A 91 -14.33 1.71 12.99
C SER A 91 -12.89 1.21 12.76
N ARG A 92 -11.92 1.79 13.49
CA ARG A 92 -10.51 1.39 13.40
C ARG A 92 -10.27 -0.09 13.75
N SER A 93 -11.08 -0.68 14.63
CA SER A 93 -10.97 -2.11 14.99
C SER A 93 -11.45 -3.01 13.85
N GLN A 94 -12.56 -2.66 13.18
CA GLN A 94 -13.04 -3.34 11.98
C GLN A 94 -12.02 -3.22 10.85
N PHE A 95 -11.48 -2.03 10.61
CA PHE A 95 -10.44 -1.82 9.60
C PHE A 95 -9.25 -2.75 9.81
N LYS A 96 -8.71 -2.80 11.03
CA LYS A 96 -7.61 -3.71 11.38
C LYS A 96 -7.98 -5.18 11.23
N ALA A 97 -9.24 -5.55 11.46
CA ALA A 97 -9.69 -6.92 11.27
C ALA A 97 -9.68 -7.31 9.79
N LEU A 98 -10.18 -6.44 8.91
CA LEU A 98 -10.17 -6.65 7.46
C LEU A 98 -8.75 -6.67 6.88
N LEU A 99 -7.86 -5.79 7.36
CA LEU A 99 -6.45 -5.80 6.95
C LEU A 99 -5.72 -7.12 7.27
N ARG A 100 -6.17 -7.87 8.28
CA ARG A 100 -5.62 -9.21 8.60
C ARG A 100 -6.15 -10.30 7.69
N ASN A 101 -7.25 -10.06 7.00
CA ASN A 101 -7.81 -10.98 6.01
C ASN A 101 -7.26 -10.72 4.61
N LEU A 102 -6.49 -9.64 4.43
CA LEU A 102 -5.70 -9.43 3.22
C LEU A 102 -4.46 -10.33 3.31
N ILE A 103 -4.57 -11.46 2.59
CA ILE A 103 -3.56 -12.51 2.33
C ILE A 103 -3.35 -13.50 3.46
#